data_AF-A0A6G1KCA7-F1
#
_entry.id   AF-A0A6G1KCA7-F1
#
_cell.length_a   1.000
_cell.length_b   1.000
_cell.length_c   1.000
_cell.angle_alpha   90.00
_cell.angle_beta   90.00
_cell.angle_gamma   90.00
#
_symmetry.space_group_name_H-M   'P 1'
#
loop_
_entity.id
_entity.type
_entity.pdbx_description
1 polymer ?
#
loop_
_entity_poly.entity_id
_entity_poly.type
_entity_poly.pdbx_seq_one_letter_code
_entity_poly.pdbx_strand_id
1 'polypeptide(L)'
;MSRAIFRPLSRALSTFSHPRILRILRNPMSRPTIPLPLEQPIAWVLDFDGTVTKRDTLDALVDIAAEAKPKDTISAAWKHCTESYLSDYSAALKQYAPDSLPTTVEAEKELLEDLKEVERKSIDRVSASKIFERVTAAQLRYGAAKAVKSGRVQLRFGVNEFLHHVLSQYSQQDHSPSTVGILSVNWSRRFITACLQAARASFDKPLPEVRSMAPEFTVNTVENAEVKELHQAHSTNSPKHTEAPLWMEIFANELGGLEDGGHSTGKLCAGNISILSSHDKLLYLEYIQDQMSASGATKPIPVIYVGDSWTDFDCLLKANLGICIRDDPMTSSQRMLADSFKRLGIQCLHVHEGKTDKWGVVWAKDFEQIKEWAETEFRL
;
A
#
# COMPACT_ATOMS: atom_id res chain seq x y z
N MET A 1 33.50 -8.57 58.73
CA MET A 1 32.17 -8.65 59.39
C MET A 1 31.27 -7.65 58.69
N SER A 2 30.12 -7.92 58.11
CA SER A 2 29.30 -9.12 57.87
C SER A 2 28.26 -8.65 56.80
N ARG A 3 28.00 -9.33 55.67
CA ARG A 3 26.93 -10.35 55.49
C ARG A 3 25.74 -10.12 56.46
N ALA A 4 24.46 -10.07 56.10
CA ALA A 4 23.74 -10.77 55.05
C ALA A 4 22.22 -10.47 55.23
N ILE A 5 21.47 -10.48 54.12
CA ILE A 5 20.25 -11.28 53.85
C ILE A 5 19.06 -11.23 54.86
N PHE A 6 17.87 -10.79 54.40
CA PHE A 6 16.58 -11.54 54.35
C PHE A 6 15.35 -10.58 54.28
N ARG A 7 14.67 -10.58 53.12
CA ARG A 7 13.19 -10.38 52.98
C ARG A 7 12.47 -11.61 53.60
N PRO A 8 11.12 -11.74 53.80
CA PRO A 8 10.02 -11.21 52.96
C PRO A 8 8.62 -10.99 53.63
N LEU A 9 7.61 -10.70 52.76
CA LEU A 9 6.14 -10.85 52.88
C LEU A 9 5.40 -9.77 53.71
N SER A 10 4.28 -9.18 53.29
CA SER A 10 3.33 -9.49 52.21
C SER A 10 2.32 -8.35 51.97
N ARG A 11 1.90 -8.19 50.69
CA ARG A 11 0.56 -7.81 50.14
C ARG A 11 -0.12 -6.52 50.63
N ALA A 12 -0.70 -5.67 49.77
CA ALA A 12 -1.43 -5.88 48.51
C ALA A 12 -1.05 -4.77 47.49
N LEU A 13 -0.92 -4.92 46.16
CA LEU A 13 -1.68 -5.61 45.09
C LEU A 13 -3.14 -5.18 44.94
N SER A 14 -3.38 -4.18 44.08
CA SER A 14 -4.23 -4.25 42.87
C SER A 14 -4.19 -2.88 42.15
N THR A 15 -4.28 -2.67 40.83
CA THR A 15 -4.24 -3.48 39.61
C THR A 15 -4.33 -2.46 38.48
N PHE A 16 -3.29 -2.27 37.66
CA PHE A 16 -3.39 -1.88 36.24
C PHE A 16 -2.11 -2.33 35.52
N SER A 17 -1.79 -3.60 35.68
CA SER A 17 -0.99 -4.34 34.71
C SER A 17 -2.00 -5.08 33.84
N HIS A 18 -2.28 -4.58 32.64
CA HIS A 18 -3.17 -5.25 31.70
C HIS A 18 -2.41 -6.44 31.07
N PRO A 19 -2.82 -7.69 31.33
CA PRO A 19 -2.16 -8.86 30.78
C PRO A 19 -2.75 -9.17 29.41
N ARG A 20 -2.46 -8.35 28.39
CA ARG A 20 -2.78 -8.66 26.97
C ARG A 20 -1.74 -8.19 25.94
N ILE A 21 -0.65 -7.53 26.35
CA ILE A 21 0.46 -7.11 25.45
C ILE A 21 1.53 -8.21 25.25
N LEU A 22 1.38 -9.40 25.83
CA LEU A 22 2.35 -10.50 25.74
C LEU A 22 1.84 -11.76 25.02
N ARG A 23 0.96 -11.62 24.01
CA ARG A 23 0.51 -12.77 23.20
C ARG A 23 0.41 -12.53 21.69
N ILE A 24 1.37 -11.78 21.13
CA ILE A 24 1.76 -11.88 19.72
C ILE A 24 3.29 -12.02 19.63
N LEU A 25 3.82 -13.00 20.38
CA LEU A 25 5.01 -13.74 19.97
C LEU A 25 4.53 -15.13 19.57
N ARG A 26 3.61 -15.21 18.60
CA ARG A 26 3.56 -16.42 17.78
C ARG A 26 4.91 -16.44 17.06
N ASN A 27 5.59 -17.58 17.14
CA ASN A 27 6.87 -17.87 16.48
C ASN A 27 7.04 -16.99 15.23
N PRO A 28 8.20 -16.34 15.02
CA PRO A 28 8.47 -15.77 13.71
C PRO A 28 8.25 -16.93 12.74
N MET A 29 7.16 -16.87 11.95
CA MET A 29 7.01 -17.78 10.83
C MET A 29 8.30 -17.61 10.08
N SER A 30 9.12 -18.66 10.06
CA SER A 30 10.36 -18.68 9.31
C SER A 30 10.01 -18.16 7.93
N ARG A 31 10.50 -16.97 7.58
CA ARG A 31 10.24 -16.38 6.26
C ARG A 31 10.59 -17.46 5.25
N PRO A 32 9.66 -17.89 4.38
CA PRO A 32 10.02 -18.83 3.34
C PRO A 32 11.15 -18.20 2.55
N THR A 33 12.32 -18.84 2.60
CA THR A 33 13.46 -18.49 1.76
C THR A 33 13.03 -18.71 0.32
N ILE A 34 13.35 -17.77 -0.58
CA ILE A 34 13.24 -18.01 -2.02
C ILE A 34 13.99 -19.33 -2.33
N PRO A 35 13.36 -20.28 -3.05
CA PRO A 35 12.08 -20.14 -3.75
C PRO A 35 10.87 -20.29 -2.82
N LEU A 36 9.85 -19.43 -3.01
CA LEU A 36 8.55 -19.59 -2.37
C LEU A 36 8.01 -21.01 -2.69
N PRO A 37 7.22 -21.66 -1.81
CA PRO A 37 6.52 -22.88 -2.18
C PRO A 37 5.38 -22.51 -3.14
N LEU A 38 5.54 -22.82 -4.42
CA LEU A 38 4.78 -22.23 -5.54
C LEU A 38 3.60 -23.07 -6.03
N GLU A 39 3.18 -24.06 -5.25
CA GLU A 39 1.97 -24.86 -5.54
C GLU A 39 0.67 -24.18 -5.05
N GLN A 40 0.79 -23.02 -4.39
CA GLN A 40 -0.31 -22.29 -3.76
C GLN A 40 -0.50 -20.89 -4.38
N PRO A 41 -1.68 -20.27 -4.24
CA PRO A 41 -1.93 -18.93 -4.75
C PRO A 41 -0.99 -17.89 -4.12
N ILE A 42 -0.73 -16.79 -4.84
CA ILE A 42 0.04 -15.65 -4.34
C ILE A 42 -0.86 -14.43 -4.23
N ALA A 43 -0.71 -13.66 -3.16
CA ALA A 43 -1.30 -12.34 -3.02
C ALA A 43 -0.31 -11.26 -3.44
N TRP A 44 -0.59 -10.58 -4.55
CA TRP A 44 0.20 -9.46 -5.04
C TRP A 44 -0.39 -8.16 -4.51
N VAL A 45 0.42 -7.38 -3.80
CA VAL A 45 0.02 -6.06 -3.31
C VAL A 45 0.94 -5.02 -3.93
N LEU A 46 0.35 -4.09 -4.68
CA LEU A 46 1.08 -3.12 -5.48
C LEU A 46 0.82 -1.72 -4.92
N ASP A 47 1.85 -0.91 -4.76
CA ASP A 47 1.66 0.53 -4.70
C ASP A 47 1.20 1.09 -6.07
N PHE A 48 0.65 2.31 -6.09
CA PHE A 48 0.13 2.94 -7.31
C PHE A 48 1.06 3.98 -7.93
N ASP A 49 1.45 5.00 -7.16
CA ASP A 49 2.16 6.19 -7.64
C ASP A 49 3.65 5.89 -7.77
N GLY A 50 4.22 6.02 -8.98
CA GLY A 50 5.63 5.62 -9.20
C GLY A 50 5.85 4.10 -9.29
N THR A 51 4.87 3.29 -8.86
CA THR A 51 4.86 1.83 -8.99
C THR A 51 4.03 1.36 -10.19
N VAL A 52 2.70 1.20 -10.06
CA VAL A 52 1.80 0.84 -11.18
C VAL A 52 1.78 1.92 -12.26
N THR A 53 1.89 3.17 -11.85
CA THR A 53 2.07 4.31 -12.76
C THR A 53 3.55 4.66 -12.88
N LYS A 54 3.93 5.24 -14.01
CA LYS A 54 5.33 5.64 -14.26
C LYS A 54 5.81 6.77 -13.33
N ARG A 55 4.89 7.60 -12.84
CA ARG A 55 5.16 8.81 -12.07
C ARG A 55 4.01 9.05 -11.08
N ASP A 56 4.28 9.85 -10.06
CA ASP A 56 3.28 10.39 -9.15
C ASP A 56 2.10 11.03 -9.91
N THR A 57 0.88 10.80 -9.40
CA THR A 57 -0.36 11.25 -10.04
C THR A 57 -1.10 12.37 -9.28
N LEU A 58 -0.56 12.88 -8.18
CA LEU A 58 -1.21 13.93 -7.38
C LEU A 58 -1.38 15.24 -8.17
N ASP A 59 -0.40 15.63 -8.97
CA ASP A 59 -0.54 16.81 -9.84
C ASP A 59 -1.70 16.64 -10.84
N ALA A 60 -1.89 15.43 -11.37
CA ALA A 60 -3.01 15.14 -12.26
C ALA A 60 -4.36 15.22 -11.52
N LEU A 61 -4.42 14.77 -10.27
CA LEU A 61 -5.60 14.89 -9.43
C LEU A 61 -5.90 16.37 -9.09
N VAL A 62 -4.88 17.17 -8.77
CA VAL A 62 -5.01 18.61 -8.53
C VAL A 62 -5.46 19.36 -9.78
N ASP A 63 -4.95 18.99 -10.96
CA ASP A 63 -5.37 19.58 -12.25
C ASP A 63 -6.88 19.41 -12.50
N ILE A 64 -7.45 18.26 -12.12
CA ILE A 64 -8.90 18.03 -12.23
C ILE A 64 -9.68 19.04 -11.37
N ALA A 65 -9.18 19.31 -10.16
CA ALA A 65 -9.78 20.32 -9.29
C ALA A 65 -9.59 21.74 -9.84
N ALA A 66 -8.45 22.02 -10.47
CA ALA A 66 -8.17 23.28 -11.14
C ALA A 66 -9.04 23.52 -12.39
N GLU A 67 -9.47 22.47 -13.09
CA GLU A 67 -10.41 22.58 -14.21
C GLU A 67 -11.85 22.86 -13.75
N ALA A 68 -12.19 22.48 -12.51
CA ALA A 68 -13.52 22.70 -11.93
C ALA A 68 -13.72 24.11 -11.34
N LYS A 69 -12.64 24.90 -11.23
CA LYS A 69 -12.58 26.18 -10.49
C LYS A 69 -11.71 27.21 -11.21
N PRO A 70 -11.66 28.49 -10.78
CA PRO A 70 -10.68 29.44 -11.30
C PRO A 70 -9.25 28.90 -11.13
N LYS A 71 -8.56 28.68 -12.25
CA LYS A 71 -7.26 27.99 -12.32
C LYS A 71 -6.17 28.67 -11.46
N ASP A 72 -6.15 30.00 -11.43
CA ASP A 72 -5.13 30.77 -10.74
C ASP A 72 -5.18 30.58 -9.21
N THR A 73 -6.39 30.43 -8.64
CA THR A 73 -6.58 30.20 -7.21
C THR A 73 -6.04 28.83 -6.78
N ILE A 74 -6.30 27.79 -7.58
CA ILE A 74 -5.87 26.42 -7.26
C ILE A 74 -4.36 26.28 -7.42
N SER A 75 -3.79 26.86 -8.48
CA SER A 75 -2.33 26.81 -8.70
C SER A 75 -1.55 27.49 -7.56
N ALA A 76 -2.01 28.67 -7.10
CA ALA A 76 -1.39 29.36 -5.98
C ALA A 76 -1.51 28.57 -4.66
N ALA A 77 -2.70 28.04 -4.37
CA ALA A 77 -2.94 27.22 -3.19
C ALA A 77 -2.08 25.94 -3.19
N TRP A 78 -2.00 25.26 -4.34
CA TRP A 78 -1.20 24.04 -4.48
C TRP A 78 0.28 24.33 -4.27
N LYS A 79 0.81 25.36 -4.94
CA LYS A 79 2.20 25.81 -4.75
C LYS A 79 2.53 26.07 -3.28
N HIS A 80 1.65 26.79 -2.57
CA HIS A 80 1.83 27.04 -1.14
C HIS A 80 1.83 25.75 -0.30
N CYS A 81 0.96 24.80 -0.62
CA CYS A 81 0.91 23.50 0.05
C CYS A 81 2.21 22.72 -0.15
N THR A 82 2.71 22.64 -1.38
CA THR A 82 3.96 21.95 -1.73
C THR A 82 5.17 22.59 -1.06
N GLU A 83 5.33 23.91 -1.15
CA GLU A 83 6.45 24.63 -0.52
C GLU A 83 6.48 24.43 1.00
N SER A 84 5.30 24.49 1.62
CA SER A 84 5.18 24.31 3.06
C SER A 84 5.43 22.86 3.49
N TYR A 85 5.02 21.86 2.68
CA TYR A 85 5.37 20.45 2.91
C TYR A 85 6.88 20.22 2.86
N LEU A 86 7.56 20.74 1.84
CA LEU A 86 9.02 20.63 1.72
C LEU A 86 9.75 21.28 2.91
N SER A 87 9.24 22.42 3.40
CA SER A 87 9.74 23.07 4.60
C SER A 87 9.55 22.21 5.86
N ASP A 88 8.34 21.68 6.07
CA ASP A 88 8.03 20.83 7.22
C ASP A 88 8.87 19.55 7.20
N TYR A 89 9.01 18.92 6.04
CA TYR A 89 9.81 17.72 5.84
C TYR A 89 11.29 17.97 6.12
N SER A 90 11.85 19.07 5.61
CA SER A 90 13.23 19.46 5.89
C SER A 90 13.46 19.76 7.38
N ALA A 91 12.50 20.44 8.03
CA ALA A 91 12.57 20.72 9.45
C ALA A 91 12.49 19.45 10.29
N ALA A 92 11.60 18.52 9.94
CA ALA A 92 11.46 17.23 10.62
C ALA A 92 12.73 16.38 10.47
N LEU A 93 13.31 16.27 9.27
CA LEU A 93 14.59 15.58 9.11
C LEU A 93 15.71 16.19 9.95
N LYS A 94 15.81 17.52 10.04
CA LYS A 94 16.78 18.18 10.92
C LYS A 94 16.51 17.93 12.41
N GLN A 95 15.26 17.73 12.79
CA GLN A 95 14.87 17.48 14.18
C GLN A 95 15.13 16.02 14.57
N TYR A 96 14.70 15.07 13.74
CA TYR A 96 14.71 13.64 14.06
C TYR A 96 15.97 12.91 13.59
N ALA A 97 16.70 13.48 12.61
CA ALA A 97 17.97 12.96 12.10
C ALA A 97 19.00 14.09 11.88
N PRO A 98 19.38 14.83 12.95
CA PRO A 98 20.20 16.05 12.84
C PRO A 98 21.59 15.83 12.25
N ASP A 99 22.25 14.73 12.60
CA ASP A 99 23.62 14.44 12.18
C ASP A 99 23.66 13.59 10.91
N SER A 100 22.87 12.51 10.89
CA SER A 100 22.76 11.59 9.78
C SER A 100 21.47 10.79 9.87
N LEU A 101 21.00 10.28 8.73
CA LEU A 101 19.92 9.30 8.71
C LEU A 101 20.28 8.03 9.49
N PRO A 102 19.30 7.27 10.01
CA PRO A 102 19.50 6.07 10.84
C PRO A 102 20.50 5.02 10.29
N THR A 103 21.01 4.11 11.11
CA THR A 103 21.87 3.02 10.59
C THR A 103 21.32 1.63 10.91
N THR A 104 20.15 1.56 11.53
CA THR A 104 19.43 0.33 11.84
C THR A 104 18.01 0.40 11.30
N VAL A 105 17.44 -0.75 10.98
CA VAL A 105 16.09 -0.83 10.41
C VAL A 105 15.05 -0.34 11.41
N GLU A 106 15.25 -0.64 12.69
CA GLU A 106 14.37 -0.21 13.77
C GLU A 106 14.33 1.32 13.89
N ALA A 107 15.49 1.99 13.85
CA ALA A 107 15.56 3.44 13.90
C ALA A 107 15.06 4.11 12.59
N GLU A 108 15.19 3.45 11.43
CA GLU A 108 14.56 3.93 10.19
C GLU A 108 13.03 3.93 10.31
N LYS A 109 12.45 2.86 10.88
CA LYS A 109 11.00 2.77 11.12
C LYS A 109 10.52 3.85 12.09
N GLU A 110 11.27 4.10 13.16
CA GLU A 110 10.98 5.18 14.11
C GLU A 110 10.99 6.55 13.43
N LEU A 111 12.01 6.83 12.60
CA LEU A 111 12.06 8.06 11.80
C LEU A 111 10.85 8.19 10.86
N LEU A 112 10.47 7.13 10.15
CA LEU A 112 9.31 7.15 9.25
C LEU A 112 8.00 7.40 10.00
N GLU A 113 7.86 6.89 11.22
CA GLU A 113 6.71 7.17 12.09
C GLU A 113 6.74 8.62 12.58
N ASP A 114 7.89 9.16 12.98
CA ASP A 114 8.03 10.58 13.35
C ASP A 114 7.69 11.54 12.18
N LEU A 115 8.00 11.12 10.94
CA LEU A 115 7.65 11.89 9.73
C LEU A 115 6.15 11.88 9.41
N LYS A 116 5.35 10.99 10.02
CA LYS A 116 3.89 10.92 9.79
C LYS A 116 3.18 12.22 10.12
N GLU A 117 3.67 12.97 11.10
CA GLU A 117 3.11 14.28 11.46
C GLU A 117 3.28 15.33 10.35
N VAL A 118 4.33 15.20 9.52
CA VAL A 118 4.52 16.04 8.33
C VAL A 118 3.43 15.73 7.29
N GLU A 119 3.17 14.44 7.04
CA GLU A 119 2.13 14.00 6.11
C GLU A 119 0.73 14.46 6.56
N ARG A 120 0.44 14.34 7.86
CA ARG A 120 -0.81 14.83 8.45
C ARG A 120 -0.98 16.34 8.26
N LYS A 121 0.05 17.14 8.56
CA LYS A 121 0.02 18.60 8.34
C LYS A 121 -0.18 18.97 6.87
N SER A 122 0.43 18.21 5.97
CA SER A 122 0.25 18.39 4.52
C SER A 122 -1.22 18.23 4.12
N ILE A 123 -1.85 17.15 4.57
CA ILE A 123 -3.27 16.87 4.33
C ILE A 123 -4.20 17.91 4.95
N ASP A 124 -3.93 18.31 6.19
CA ASP A 124 -4.71 19.35 6.88
C ASP A 124 -4.67 20.67 6.08
N ARG A 125 -3.48 21.03 5.56
CA ARG A 125 -3.28 22.23 4.74
C ARG A 125 -4.01 22.14 3.40
N VAL A 126 -3.91 21.01 2.70
CA VAL A 126 -4.63 20.80 1.44
C VAL A 126 -6.14 20.86 1.67
N SER A 127 -6.63 20.25 2.74
CA SER A 127 -8.06 20.32 3.12
C SER A 127 -8.50 21.75 3.42
N ALA A 128 -7.71 22.49 4.21
CA ALA A 128 -7.98 23.90 4.55
C ALA A 128 -7.93 24.84 3.34
N SER A 129 -7.11 24.53 2.34
CA SER A 129 -7.00 25.29 1.09
C SER A 129 -8.23 25.15 0.18
N LYS A 130 -9.10 24.18 0.45
CA LYS A 130 -10.30 23.89 -0.33
C LYS A 130 -10.01 23.55 -1.78
N ILE A 131 -8.81 23.07 -2.12
CA ILE A 131 -8.45 22.66 -3.49
C ILE A 131 -9.51 21.70 -4.04
N PHE A 132 -9.90 20.69 -3.27
CA PHE A 132 -10.85 19.65 -3.70
C PHE A 132 -12.32 19.93 -3.38
N GLU A 133 -12.66 20.99 -2.66
CA GLU A 133 -14.06 21.31 -2.30
C GLU A 133 -14.93 21.40 -3.58
N ARG A 134 -16.14 20.84 -3.59
CA ARG A 134 -17.07 20.82 -4.75
C ARG A 134 -16.63 20.00 -5.97
N VAL A 135 -15.48 19.32 -5.94
CA VAL A 135 -15.12 18.36 -7.01
C VAL A 135 -16.11 17.20 -6.97
N THR A 136 -16.71 16.87 -8.12
CA THR A 136 -17.70 15.79 -8.24
C THR A 136 -17.08 14.48 -8.69
N ALA A 137 -17.74 13.35 -8.42
CA ALA A 137 -17.31 12.04 -8.92
C ALA A 137 -17.29 11.97 -10.46
N ALA A 138 -18.15 12.73 -11.14
CA ALA A 138 -18.15 12.83 -12.61
C ALA A 138 -16.91 13.56 -13.13
N GLN A 139 -16.51 14.67 -12.48
CA GLN A 139 -15.28 15.40 -12.81
C GLN A 139 -14.04 14.55 -12.57
N LEU A 140 -13.96 13.82 -11.45
CA LEU A 140 -12.85 12.87 -11.22
C LEU A 140 -12.77 11.83 -12.34
N ARG A 141 -13.90 11.24 -12.73
CA ARG A 141 -13.95 10.22 -13.77
C ARG A 141 -13.51 10.75 -15.14
N TYR A 142 -14.08 11.87 -15.58
CA TYR A 142 -13.74 12.48 -16.86
C TYR A 142 -12.30 13.01 -16.87
N GLY A 143 -11.90 13.67 -15.79
CA GLY A 143 -10.57 14.22 -15.60
C GLY A 143 -9.48 13.14 -15.60
N ALA A 144 -9.70 12.02 -14.88
CA ALA A 144 -8.81 10.86 -14.91
C ALA A 144 -8.66 10.29 -16.32
N ALA A 145 -9.77 10.11 -17.05
CA ALA A 145 -9.72 9.63 -18.42
C ALA A 145 -8.94 10.56 -19.36
N LYS A 146 -9.12 11.88 -19.19
CA LYS A 146 -8.34 12.89 -19.92
C LYS A 146 -6.85 12.86 -19.55
N ALA A 147 -6.53 12.69 -18.26
CA ALA A 147 -5.15 12.59 -17.79
C ALA A 147 -4.45 11.35 -18.34
N VAL A 148 -5.14 10.21 -18.41
CA VAL A 148 -4.63 8.98 -19.06
C VAL A 148 -4.45 9.20 -20.56
N LYS A 149 -5.47 9.70 -21.26
CA LYS A 149 -5.42 9.94 -22.72
C LYS A 149 -4.32 10.91 -23.14
N SER A 150 -4.04 11.92 -22.32
CA SER A 150 -2.99 12.91 -22.57
C SER A 150 -1.59 12.43 -22.17
N GLY A 151 -1.47 11.25 -21.55
CA GLY A 151 -0.20 10.75 -21.02
C GLY A 151 0.28 11.50 -19.78
N ARG A 152 -0.57 12.28 -19.10
CA ARG A 152 -0.24 12.85 -17.79
C ARG A 152 -0.25 11.77 -16.70
N VAL A 153 -1.17 10.82 -16.79
CA VAL A 153 -1.12 9.55 -16.06
C VAL A 153 -0.74 8.45 -17.05
N GLN A 154 0.37 7.76 -16.81
CA GLN A 154 0.84 6.67 -17.67
C GLN A 154 1.04 5.43 -16.81
N LEU A 155 0.42 4.32 -17.22
CA LEU A 155 0.73 3.03 -16.61
C LEU A 155 2.15 2.61 -16.96
N ARG A 156 2.81 1.95 -16.00
CA ARG A 156 4.15 1.43 -16.16
C ARG A 156 4.16 0.29 -17.18
N PHE A 157 5.24 0.21 -17.94
CA PHE A 157 5.40 -0.79 -18.98
C PHE A 157 5.30 -2.22 -18.41
N GLY A 158 4.67 -3.11 -19.17
CA GLY A 158 4.44 -4.51 -18.80
C GLY A 158 3.33 -4.77 -17.79
N VAL A 159 2.67 -3.74 -17.24
CA VAL A 159 1.70 -3.96 -16.13
C VAL A 159 0.48 -4.78 -16.58
N ASN A 160 0.00 -4.59 -17.81
CA ASN A 160 -1.18 -5.31 -18.29
C ASN A 160 -0.86 -6.81 -18.50
N GLU A 161 0.27 -7.09 -19.14
CA GLU A 161 0.78 -8.43 -19.39
C GLU A 161 1.06 -9.16 -18.07
N PHE A 162 1.69 -8.47 -17.12
CA PHE A 162 1.90 -8.97 -15.77
C PHE A 162 0.59 -9.33 -15.07
N LEU A 163 -0.40 -8.42 -15.07
CA LEU A 163 -1.68 -8.65 -14.41
C LEU A 163 -2.41 -9.87 -14.99
N HIS A 164 -2.44 -9.99 -16.33
CA HIS A 164 -3.02 -11.16 -16.98
C HIS A 164 -2.27 -12.45 -16.65
N HIS A 165 -0.94 -12.39 -16.61
CA HIS A 165 -0.11 -13.53 -16.23
C HIS A 165 -0.46 -14.01 -14.81
N VAL A 166 -0.35 -13.13 -13.80
CA VAL A 166 -0.53 -13.54 -12.39
C VAL A 166 -1.97 -13.93 -12.07
N LEU A 167 -2.96 -13.25 -12.65
CA LEU A 167 -4.37 -13.57 -12.40
C LEU A 167 -4.84 -14.81 -13.16
N SER A 168 -4.14 -15.22 -14.22
CA SER A 168 -4.39 -16.50 -14.88
C SER A 168 -3.82 -17.70 -14.11
N GLN A 169 -2.95 -17.45 -13.12
CA GLN A 169 -2.36 -18.51 -12.31
C GLN A 169 -3.38 -19.02 -11.28
N TYR A 170 -3.64 -20.33 -11.36
CA TYR A 170 -4.59 -21.04 -10.51
C TYR A 170 -3.84 -22.13 -9.74
N SER A 171 -3.99 -22.19 -8.41
CA SER A 171 -3.45 -23.31 -7.65
C SER A 171 -4.22 -24.58 -8.00
N GLN A 172 -3.50 -25.61 -8.45
CA GLN A 172 -4.06 -26.94 -8.73
C GLN A 172 -4.48 -27.69 -7.45
N GLN A 173 -3.89 -27.34 -6.30
CA GLN A 173 -4.21 -27.95 -5.01
C GLN A 173 -5.44 -27.29 -4.36
N ASP A 174 -5.40 -25.97 -4.17
CA ASP A 174 -6.43 -25.24 -3.42
C ASP A 174 -7.55 -24.67 -4.30
N HIS A 175 -7.49 -24.87 -5.62
CA HIS A 175 -8.47 -24.38 -6.60
C HIS A 175 -8.83 -22.90 -6.40
N SER A 176 -7.84 -22.09 -5.98
CA SER A 176 -7.99 -20.66 -5.75
C SER A 176 -7.04 -19.89 -6.67
N PRO A 177 -7.49 -18.75 -7.22
CA PRO A 177 -6.66 -17.90 -8.05
C PRO A 177 -5.70 -17.07 -7.18
N SER A 178 -4.57 -16.71 -7.75
CA SER A 178 -3.77 -15.60 -7.20
C SER A 178 -4.58 -14.30 -7.21
N THR A 179 -4.31 -13.41 -6.27
CA THR A 179 -5.04 -12.14 -6.13
C THR A 179 -4.12 -10.95 -6.37
N VAL A 180 -4.70 -9.83 -6.78
CA VAL A 180 -3.98 -8.56 -6.93
C VAL A 180 -4.75 -7.46 -6.22
N GLY A 181 -4.05 -6.74 -5.34
CA GLY A 181 -4.55 -5.54 -4.67
C GLY A 181 -3.64 -4.34 -4.92
N ILE A 182 -4.20 -3.14 -4.88
CA ILE A 182 -3.47 -1.87 -4.83
C ILE A 182 -3.54 -1.33 -3.40
N LEU A 183 -2.41 -0.91 -2.84
CA LEU A 183 -2.32 -0.24 -1.54
C LEU A 183 -1.53 1.07 -1.67
N SER A 184 -2.23 2.19 -1.61
CA SER A 184 -1.69 3.51 -1.98
C SER A 184 -2.00 4.60 -0.95
N VAL A 185 -1.05 5.53 -0.79
CA VAL A 185 -1.24 6.78 -0.02
C VAL A 185 -2.01 7.85 -0.80
N ASN A 186 -2.33 7.61 -2.08
CA ASN A 186 -3.05 8.57 -2.91
C ASN A 186 -4.36 9.02 -2.25
N TRP A 187 -4.72 10.29 -2.46
CA TRP A 187 -5.84 10.93 -1.78
C TRP A 187 -7.23 10.54 -2.30
N SER A 188 -7.33 9.86 -3.46
CA SER A 188 -8.61 9.43 -3.99
C SER A 188 -8.56 8.06 -4.67
N ARG A 189 -9.13 7.07 -3.97
CA ARG A 189 -9.44 5.74 -4.48
C ARG A 189 -10.31 5.79 -5.75
N ARG A 190 -11.31 6.67 -5.81
CA ARG A 190 -12.11 6.91 -7.02
C ARG A 190 -11.28 7.41 -8.20
N PHE A 191 -10.29 8.27 -7.95
CA PHE A 191 -9.37 8.73 -9.00
C PHE A 191 -8.50 7.59 -9.53
N ILE A 192 -7.88 6.78 -8.65
CA ILE A 192 -7.14 5.57 -9.05
C ILE A 192 -8.03 4.66 -9.90
N THR A 193 -9.23 4.36 -9.39
CA THR A 193 -10.21 3.50 -10.07
C THR A 193 -10.53 4.03 -11.47
N ALA A 194 -10.78 5.34 -11.59
CA ALA A 194 -11.09 5.96 -12.88
C ALA A 194 -9.90 5.95 -13.84
N CYS A 195 -8.67 6.13 -13.36
CA CYS A 195 -7.46 6.03 -14.18
C CYS A 195 -7.31 4.61 -14.76
N LEU A 196 -7.42 3.59 -13.91
CA LEU A 196 -7.33 2.19 -14.35
C LEU A 196 -8.45 1.84 -15.33
N GLN A 197 -9.69 2.27 -15.05
CA GLN A 197 -10.84 2.08 -15.94
C GLN A 197 -10.64 2.75 -17.30
N ALA A 198 -10.10 3.97 -17.33
CA ALA A 198 -9.80 4.66 -18.59
C ALA A 198 -8.68 3.97 -19.38
N ALA A 199 -7.64 3.49 -18.67
CA ALA A 199 -6.54 2.77 -19.29
C ALA A 199 -6.97 1.43 -19.90
N ARG A 200 -8.03 0.77 -19.37
CA ARG A 200 -8.56 -0.50 -19.91
C ARG A 200 -8.79 -0.46 -21.42
N ALA A 201 -9.35 0.65 -21.91
CA ALA A 201 -9.71 0.81 -23.32
C ALA A 201 -8.49 1.06 -24.24
N SER A 202 -7.30 1.23 -23.66
CA SER A 202 -6.06 1.50 -24.40
C SER A 202 -5.24 0.25 -24.67
N PHE A 203 -5.64 -0.92 -24.16
CA PHE A 203 -4.95 -2.20 -24.37
C PHE A 203 -5.76 -3.14 -25.27
N ASP A 204 -5.07 -3.92 -26.10
CA ASP A 204 -5.69 -4.96 -26.94
C ASP A 204 -6.44 -6.01 -26.11
N LYS A 205 -5.84 -6.45 -24.99
CA LYS A 205 -6.51 -7.19 -23.93
C LYS A 205 -6.78 -6.23 -22.76
N PRO A 206 -8.04 -5.96 -22.39
CA PRO A 206 -8.35 -4.97 -21.36
C PRO A 206 -7.80 -5.40 -20.00
N LEU A 207 -7.47 -4.42 -19.14
CA LEU A 207 -7.07 -4.70 -17.75
C LEU A 207 -8.15 -5.52 -17.01
N PRO A 208 -7.81 -6.27 -15.94
CA PRO A 208 -8.78 -6.97 -15.06
C PRO A 208 -9.76 -6.00 -14.41
N GLU A 209 -11.01 -6.41 -14.17
CA GLU A 209 -12.03 -5.56 -13.53
C GLU A 209 -11.56 -5.02 -12.18
N VAL A 210 -11.91 -3.77 -11.88
CA VAL A 210 -11.45 -3.09 -10.66
C VAL A 210 -12.60 -3.00 -9.67
N ARG A 211 -12.41 -3.51 -8.45
CA ARG A 211 -13.39 -3.43 -7.36
C ARG A 211 -13.03 -2.34 -6.35
N SER A 212 -13.98 -1.43 -6.27
CA SER A 212 -14.11 -0.28 -5.39
C SER A 212 -14.31 -0.53 -3.90
N MET A 213 -13.47 -1.26 -3.15
CA MET A 213 -13.76 -1.50 -1.71
C MET A 213 -13.50 -0.25 -0.85
N ALA A 214 -14.54 0.24 -0.15
CA ALA A 214 -14.32 1.15 0.96
C ALA A 214 -13.72 0.34 2.12
N PRO A 215 -12.71 0.86 2.83
CA PRO A 215 -12.21 0.15 3.99
C PRO A 215 -13.28 0.17 5.09
N GLU A 216 -14.06 -0.90 5.21
CA GLU A 216 -14.88 -1.19 6.41
C GLU A 216 -13.97 -1.69 7.53
N PHE A 217 -12.97 -0.89 7.87
CA PHE A 217 -12.10 -1.16 9.01
C PHE A 217 -12.65 -0.41 10.21
N THR A 218 -13.16 -1.15 11.20
CA THR A 218 -13.44 -0.59 12.53
C THR A 218 -12.29 -0.97 13.44
N VAL A 219 -11.67 0.05 14.06
CA VAL A 219 -10.53 -0.06 15.00
C VAL A 219 -10.80 -1.06 16.15
N ASN A 220 -12.07 -1.40 16.40
CA ASN A 220 -12.50 -2.38 17.39
C ASN A 220 -12.12 -3.84 17.10
N THR A 221 -11.71 -4.18 15.87
CA THR A 221 -11.37 -5.57 15.50
C THR A 221 -10.03 -6.06 16.05
N VAL A 222 -9.16 -5.16 16.54
CA VAL A 222 -7.92 -5.55 17.23
C VAL A 222 -8.13 -5.75 18.74
N GLU A 223 -9.18 -5.15 19.33
CA GLU A 223 -9.46 -5.28 20.76
C GLU A 223 -10.52 -6.34 21.12
N ASN A 224 -11.43 -6.69 20.21
CA ASN A 224 -12.43 -7.72 20.47
C ASN A 224 -12.57 -8.69 19.29
N ALA A 225 -11.96 -9.86 19.44
CA ALA A 225 -12.26 -11.04 18.64
C ALA A 225 -13.65 -11.58 19.02
N GLU A 226 -14.71 -10.97 18.49
CA GLU A 226 -16.03 -11.59 18.33
C GLU A 226 -16.67 -11.09 17.03
N VAL A 227 -16.47 -11.84 15.95
CA VAL A 227 -17.17 -11.62 14.68
C VAL A 227 -18.51 -12.35 14.77
N LYS A 228 -19.61 -11.60 14.90
CA LYS A 228 -20.96 -12.10 14.67
C LYS A 228 -21.31 -12.02 13.19
N GLU A 229 -21.86 -13.11 12.72
CA GLU A 229 -22.34 -13.44 11.37
C GLU A 229 -23.04 -12.29 10.64
N LEU A 230 -22.54 -11.95 9.44
CA LEU A 230 -23.29 -11.24 8.41
C LEU A 230 -22.90 -11.75 7.01
N HIS A 231 -23.13 -13.04 6.74
CA HIS A 231 -23.28 -13.55 5.38
C HIS A 231 -24.27 -14.72 5.33
N GLN A 232 -25.55 -14.42 5.49
CA GLN A 232 -26.61 -15.23 4.90
C GLN A 232 -27.39 -14.38 3.92
N ALA A 233 -26.91 -14.34 2.68
CA ALA A 233 -27.77 -14.18 1.52
C ALA A 233 -27.11 -14.88 0.32
N HIS A 234 -27.89 -15.76 -0.31
CA HIS A 234 -27.62 -16.47 -1.57
C HIS A 234 -26.91 -17.82 -1.47
N SER A 235 -27.64 -18.82 -0.97
CA SER A 235 -27.51 -20.18 -1.51
C SER A 235 -28.61 -20.41 -2.53
N THR A 236 -28.21 -20.86 -3.72
CA THR A 236 -28.80 -21.92 -4.57
C THR A 236 -28.72 -21.56 -6.05
N ASN A 237 -27.55 -21.81 -6.63
CA ASN A 237 -27.36 -22.40 -7.95
C ASN A 237 -25.86 -22.41 -8.23
N SER A 238 -25.24 -23.60 -8.22
CA SER A 238 -23.88 -23.77 -8.71
C SER A 238 -23.83 -23.42 -10.20
N PRO A 239 -23.14 -22.34 -10.61
CA PRO A 239 -22.95 -22.07 -12.02
C PRO A 239 -21.94 -23.09 -12.55
N LYS A 240 -22.27 -23.67 -13.71
CA LYS A 240 -21.27 -24.32 -14.58
C LYS A 240 -20.09 -23.37 -14.76
N HIS A 241 -18.86 -23.90 -14.72
CA HIS A 241 -17.60 -23.19 -14.95
C HIS A 241 -17.75 -22.05 -15.97
N THR A 242 -18.00 -20.86 -15.44
CA THR A 242 -17.98 -19.59 -16.14
C THR A 242 -16.82 -18.89 -15.48
N GLU A 243 -15.81 -18.52 -16.27
CA GLU A 243 -14.60 -17.83 -15.79
C GLU A 243 -15.03 -16.69 -14.85
N ALA A 244 -14.77 -16.85 -13.55
CA ALA A 244 -15.09 -15.82 -12.59
C ALA A 244 -14.27 -14.56 -12.97
N PRO A 245 -14.89 -13.38 -13.05
CA PRO A 245 -14.17 -12.19 -13.49
C PRO A 245 -13.02 -11.90 -12.52
N LEU A 246 -11.84 -11.66 -13.08
CA LEU A 246 -10.64 -11.32 -12.32
C LEU A 246 -10.78 -9.91 -11.75
N TRP A 247 -10.76 -9.78 -10.41
CA TRP A 247 -10.90 -8.49 -9.74
C TRP A 247 -9.59 -8.01 -9.12
N MET A 248 -9.36 -6.70 -9.20
CA MET A 248 -8.32 -5.99 -8.45
C MET A 248 -8.96 -5.14 -7.36
N GLU A 249 -8.53 -5.31 -6.12
CA GLU A 249 -8.99 -4.50 -4.98
C GLU A 249 -8.14 -3.25 -4.81
N ILE A 250 -8.72 -2.13 -4.37
CA ILE A 250 -7.96 -0.88 -4.15
C ILE A 250 -8.20 -0.37 -2.72
N PHE A 251 -7.11 -0.31 -1.97
CA PHE A 251 -7.00 0.30 -0.65
C PHE A 251 -6.24 1.63 -0.79
N ALA A 252 -6.98 2.74 -0.67
CA ALA A 252 -6.44 4.09 -0.74
C ALA A 252 -7.34 5.07 0.02
N ASN A 253 -6.86 6.30 0.24
CA ASN A 253 -7.66 7.35 0.85
C ASN A 253 -8.81 7.79 -0.06
N GLU A 254 -9.75 8.57 0.48
CA GLU A 254 -10.85 9.13 -0.31
C GLU A 254 -11.19 10.57 0.10
N LEU A 255 -11.68 11.33 -0.89
CA LEU A 255 -12.26 12.66 -0.68
C LEU A 255 -13.66 12.53 -0.05
N GLY A 256 -13.86 13.18 1.09
CA GLY A 256 -15.14 13.10 1.81
C GLY A 256 -16.30 13.75 1.06
N GLY A 257 -17.49 13.16 1.13
CA GLY A 257 -18.73 13.69 0.52
C GLY A 257 -19.07 13.14 -0.87
N LEU A 258 -18.28 12.20 -1.40
CA LEU A 258 -18.49 11.59 -2.72
C LEU A 258 -19.36 10.31 -2.73
N GLU A 259 -19.79 9.82 -1.56
CA GLU A 259 -20.43 8.51 -1.43
C GLU A 259 -21.84 8.46 -2.05
N ASP A 260 -22.62 9.54 -1.92
CA ASP A 260 -24.04 9.59 -2.36
C ASP A 260 -24.29 10.37 -3.66
N GLY A 261 -23.32 10.39 -4.57
CA GLY A 261 -23.40 11.21 -5.79
C GLY A 261 -23.28 12.72 -5.52
N GLY A 262 -22.85 13.07 -4.29
CA GLY A 262 -22.53 14.42 -3.88
C GLY A 262 -21.23 14.95 -4.48
N HIS A 263 -20.72 15.99 -3.85
CA HIS A 263 -19.46 16.62 -4.20
C HIS A 263 -18.51 16.59 -3.01
N SER A 264 -17.22 16.61 -3.29
CA SER A 264 -16.20 16.59 -2.26
C SER A 264 -16.37 17.79 -1.31
N THR A 265 -16.26 17.54 -0.02
CA THR A 265 -16.20 18.55 1.04
C THR A 265 -14.83 19.23 1.10
N GLY A 266 -13.86 18.78 0.31
CA GLY A 266 -12.46 19.19 0.37
C GLY A 266 -11.64 18.46 1.45
N LYS A 267 -12.27 17.74 2.37
CA LYS A 267 -11.58 16.90 3.35
C LYS A 267 -10.97 15.68 2.67
N LEU A 268 -9.67 15.50 2.82
CA LEU A 268 -8.98 14.27 2.44
C LEU A 268 -9.13 13.22 3.55
N CYS A 269 -8.91 11.96 3.19
CA CYS A 269 -8.89 10.84 4.14
C CYS A 269 -10.17 10.72 4.98
N ALA A 270 -11.33 10.91 4.35
CA ALA A 270 -12.62 10.95 5.04
C ALA A 270 -13.12 9.59 5.58
N GLY A 271 -12.29 8.55 5.56
CA GLY A 271 -12.58 7.22 6.11
C GLY A 271 -12.10 7.05 7.55
N ASN A 272 -12.43 5.92 8.16
CA ASN A 272 -12.05 5.61 9.54
C ASN A 272 -10.54 5.42 9.74
N ILE A 273 -9.80 5.12 8.66
CA ILE A 273 -8.34 4.99 8.68
C ILE A 273 -7.77 5.73 7.46
N SER A 274 -6.70 6.47 7.72
CA SER A 274 -5.92 7.18 6.70
C SER A 274 -4.68 6.37 6.36
N ILE A 275 -4.35 6.23 5.08
CA ILE A 275 -3.13 5.57 4.60
C ILE A 275 -2.14 6.67 4.24
N LEU A 276 -1.29 7.07 5.19
CA LEU A 276 -0.41 8.24 5.02
C LEU A 276 1.07 7.88 5.07
N SER A 277 1.43 6.88 5.86
CA SER A 277 2.82 6.49 6.10
C SER A 277 3.11 5.04 5.74
N SER A 278 4.40 4.69 5.80
CA SER A 278 4.89 3.30 5.74
C SER A 278 4.18 2.40 6.76
N HIS A 279 4.01 2.89 7.99
CA HIS A 279 3.33 2.14 9.04
C HIS A 279 1.84 1.94 8.74
N ASP A 280 1.14 2.95 8.21
CA ASP A 280 -0.27 2.81 7.86
C ASP A 280 -0.47 1.75 6.76
N LYS A 281 0.41 1.73 5.74
CA LYS A 281 0.37 0.67 4.73
C LYS A 281 0.62 -0.70 5.36
N LEU A 282 1.55 -0.83 6.30
CA LEU A 282 1.81 -2.10 6.99
C LEU A 282 0.55 -2.63 7.68
N LEU A 283 -0.20 -1.77 8.39
CA LEU A 283 -1.45 -2.17 9.05
C LEU A 283 -2.49 -2.72 8.06
N TYR A 284 -2.60 -2.10 6.88
CA TYR A 284 -3.47 -2.61 5.81
C TYR A 284 -2.96 -3.91 5.19
N LEU A 285 -1.64 -4.06 5.02
CA LEU A 285 -1.07 -5.31 4.52
C LEU A 285 -1.37 -6.47 5.47
N GLU A 286 -1.23 -6.25 6.77
CA GLU A 286 -1.57 -7.24 7.81
C GLU A 286 -3.07 -7.56 7.83
N TYR A 287 -3.92 -6.56 7.66
CA TYR A 287 -5.36 -6.79 7.49
C TYR A 287 -5.69 -7.68 6.30
N ILE A 288 -5.10 -7.40 5.14
CA ILE A 288 -5.30 -8.20 3.92
C ILE A 288 -4.86 -9.66 4.17
N GLN A 289 -3.72 -9.85 4.84
CA GLN A 289 -3.21 -11.18 5.22
C GLN A 289 -4.16 -11.92 6.17
N ASP A 290 -4.74 -11.22 7.15
CA ASP A 290 -5.69 -11.80 8.10
C ASP A 290 -7.00 -12.21 7.43
N GLN A 291 -7.54 -11.37 6.53
CA GLN A 291 -8.73 -11.71 5.74
C GLN A 291 -8.51 -12.96 4.89
N MET A 292 -7.35 -13.06 4.24
CA MET A 292 -6.98 -14.23 3.42
C MET A 292 -6.79 -15.50 4.27
N SER A 293 -6.28 -15.35 5.49
CA SER A 293 -6.11 -16.47 6.42
C SER A 293 -7.43 -16.97 7.01
N ALA A 294 -8.43 -16.08 7.13
CA ALA A 294 -9.77 -16.42 7.62
C ALA A 294 -10.61 -17.23 6.62
N SER A 295 -10.26 -17.24 5.33
CA SER A 295 -10.97 -17.94 4.25
C SER A 295 -10.92 -19.48 4.30
N GLY A 296 -10.36 -20.08 5.36
CA GLY A 296 -10.28 -21.53 5.52
C GLY A 296 -9.14 -22.21 4.76
N ALA A 297 -8.18 -21.44 4.23
CA ALA A 297 -6.97 -21.97 3.60
C ALA A 297 -6.13 -22.76 4.63
N THR A 298 -5.58 -23.90 4.22
CA THR A 298 -4.81 -24.79 5.10
C THR A 298 -3.40 -24.26 5.40
N LYS A 299 -2.92 -23.31 4.59
CA LYS A 299 -1.62 -22.63 4.72
C LYS A 299 -1.76 -21.12 4.51
N PRO A 300 -0.90 -20.29 5.12
CA PRO A 300 -0.86 -18.86 4.83
C PRO A 300 -0.50 -18.59 3.36
N ILE A 301 -1.28 -17.75 2.68
CA ILE A 301 -1.03 -17.30 1.31
C ILE A 301 0.22 -16.39 1.30
N PRO A 302 1.27 -16.69 0.51
CA PRO A 302 2.42 -15.81 0.37
C PRO A 302 2.03 -14.46 -0.21
N VAL A 303 2.63 -13.40 0.33
CA VAL A 303 2.45 -12.03 -0.13
C VAL A 303 3.70 -11.52 -0.82
N ILE A 304 3.54 -11.01 -2.03
CA ILE A 304 4.56 -10.22 -2.73
C ILE A 304 4.11 -8.77 -2.74
N TYR A 305 4.97 -7.89 -2.22
CA TYR A 305 4.71 -6.44 -2.22
C TYR A 305 5.59 -5.75 -3.26
N VAL A 306 5.01 -4.86 -4.06
CA VAL A 306 5.74 -4.06 -5.05
C VAL A 306 5.56 -2.58 -4.72
N GLY A 307 6.66 -1.83 -4.60
CA GLY A 307 6.65 -0.41 -4.27
C GLY A 307 7.90 0.32 -4.79
N ASP A 308 7.97 1.64 -4.65
CA ASP A 308 9.09 2.45 -5.16
C ASP A 308 9.68 3.42 -4.13
N SER A 309 9.04 3.59 -2.97
CA SER A 309 9.31 4.73 -2.08
C SER A 309 9.46 4.35 -0.60
N TRP A 310 9.83 5.33 0.23
CA TRP A 310 9.83 5.17 1.69
C TRP A 310 8.47 4.84 2.28
N THR A 311 7.36 5.23 1.64
CA THR A 311 6.01 4.85 2.11
C THR A 311 5.75 3.35 1.96
N ASP A 312 6.62 2.62 1.27
CA ASP A 312 6.53 1.18 1.07
C ASP A 312 7.51 0.39 1.95
N PHE A 313 8.37 1.09 2.71
CA PHE A 313 9.51 0.49 3.40
C PHE A 313 9.10 -0.68 4.31
N ASP A 314 8.09 -0.49 5.16
CA ASP A 314 7.62 -1.54 6.06
C ASP A 314 6.99 -2.72 5.31
N CYS A 315 6.18 -2.45 4.30
CA CYS A 315 5.53 -3.47 3.49
C CYS A 315 6.55 -4.32 2.72
N LEU A 316 7.56 -3.68 2.11
CA LEU A 316 8.65 -4.34 1.41
C LEU A 316 9.43 -5.28 2.33
N LEU A 317 9.66 -4.89 3.59
CA LEU A 317 10.36 -5.72 4.57
C LEU A 317 9.46 -6.76 5.23
N LYS A 318 8.14 -6.55 5.29
CA LYS A 318 7.17 -7.47 5.91
C LYS A 318 6.78 -8.61 4.97
N ALA A 319 6.63 -8.32 3.68
CA ALA A 319 6.20 -9.28 2.68
C ALA A 319 7.10 -10.52 2.62
N ASN A 320 6.60 -11.61 2.03
CA ASN A 320 7.43 -12.78 1.76
C ASN A 320 8.51 -12.45 0.72
N LEU A 321 8.20 -11.54 -0.20
CA LEU A 321 9.14 -10.89 -1.10
C LEU A 321 8.73 -9.43 -1.30
N GLY A 322 9.67 -8.50 -1.09
CA GLY A 322 9.53 -7.11 -1.50
C GLY A 322 10.22 -6.88 -2.84
N ILE A 323 9.54 -6.24 -3.78
CA ILE A 323 10.10 -5.84 -5.08
C ILE A 323 10.08 -4.32 -5.19
N CYS A 324 11.25 -3.72 -5.33
CA CYS A 324 11.38 -2.30 -5.58
C CYS A 324 11.37 -1.98 -7.06
N ILE A 325 10.51 -1.07 -7.49
CA ILE A 325 10.62 -0.45 -8.80
C ILE A 325 11.80 0.53 -8.81
N ARG A 326 12.67 0.42 -9.82
CA ARG A 326 13.80 1.35 -10.03
C ARG A 326 13.89 1.77 -11.49
N ASP A 327 13.57 3.03 -11.74
CA ASP A 327 13.78 3.62 -13.05
C ASP A 327 15.27 3.82 -13.36
N ASP A 328 15.58 4.04 -14.63
CA ASP A 328 16.91 4.45 -15.09
C ASP A 328 16.81 5.77 -15.88
N PRO A 329 17.31 6.90 -15.33
CA PRO A 329 17.80 7.05 -13.95
C PRO A 329 16.65 6.98 -12.93
N MET A 330 16.97 6.58 -11.69
CA MET A 330 15.99 6.52 -10.60
C MET A 330 15.34 7.88 -10.33
N THR A 331 14.13 7.89 -9.78
CA THR A 331 13.51 9.10 -9.21
C THR A 331 14.16 9.47 -7.86
N SER A 332 13.80 10.63 -7.29
CA SER A 332 14.24 10.99 -5.93
C SER A 332 13.69 10.05 -4.86
N SER A 333 12.43 9.61 -4.99
CA SER A 333 11.82 8.62 -4.07
C SER A 333 12.56 7.29 -4.12
N GLN A 334 12.81 6.78 -5.32
CA GLN A 334 13.53 5.52 -5.54
C GLN A 334 14.97 5.57 -5.05
N ARG A 335 15.68 6.68 -5.30
CA ARG A 335 17.04 6.88 -4.76
C ARG A 335 17.05 6.87 -3.24
N MET A 336 16.13 7.61 -2.62
CA MET A 336 16.03 7.69 -1.17
C MET A 336 15.79 6.32 -0.52
N LEU A 337 14.90 5.50 -1.10
CA LEU A 337 14.70 4.12 -0.67
C LEU A 337 15.94 3.24 -0.88
N ALA A 338 16.57 3.32 -2.07
CA ALA A 338 17.77 2.55 -2.39
C ALA A 338 18.95 2.90 -1.46
N ASP A 339 19.14 4.18 -1.16
CA ASP A 339 20.16 4.67 -0.24
C ASP A 339 19.88 4.21 1.20
N SER A 340 18.61 4.17 1.63
CA SER A 340 18.24 3.54 2.91
C SER A 340 18.64 2.09 2.96
N PHE A 341 18.28 1.26 1.97
CA PHE A 341 18.67 -0.15 1.99
C PHE A 341 20.17 -0.34 2.04
N LYS A 342 20.93 0.42 1.24
CA LYS A 342 22.39 0.38 1.27
C LYS A 342 22.95 0.75 2.65
N ARG A 343 22.45 1.84 3.24
CA ARG A 343 22.85 2.35 4.57
C ARG A 343 22.53 1.36 5.70
N LEU A 344 21.40 0.66 5.59
CA LEU A 344 20.91 -0.29 6.58
C LEU A 344 21.46 -1.71 6.40
N GLY A 345 22.32 -1.92 5.39
CA GLY A 345 22.88 -3.24 5.08
C GLY A 345 21.84 -4.24 4.57
N ILE A 346 20.76 -3.76 3.95
CA ILE A 346 19.74 -4.59 3.29
C ILE A 346 20.19 -4.84 1.86
N GLN A 347 20.37 -6.11 1.52
CA GLN A 347 20.73 -6.52 0.16
C GLN A 347 19.50 -6.43 -0.74
N CYS A 348 19.57 -5.58 -1.77
CA CYS A 348 18.53 -5.41 -2.78
C CYS A 348 19.16 -5.56 -4.17
N LEU A 349 19.33 -6.81 -4.59
CA LEU A 349 19.84 -7.20 -5.91
C LEU A 349 18.74 -7.14 -6.98
N HIS A 350 19.13 -7.19 -8.25
CA HIS A 350 18.16 -7.27 -9.33
C HIS A 350 17.31 -8.54 -9.20
N VAL A 351 16.07 -8.53 -9.69
CA VAL A 351 15.12 -9.64 -9.54
C VAL A 351 15.64 -10.96 -10.14
N HIS A 352 16.49 -10.89 -11.17
CA HIS A 352 17.15 -12.06 -11.77
C HIS A 352 18.51 -12.43 -11.13
N GLU A 353 18.94 -11.70 -10.10
CA GLU A 353 20.23 -11.90 -9.43
C GLU A 353 20.06 -12.66 -8.10
N GLY A 354 20.01 -13.99 -8.17
CA GLY A 354 20.33 -14.90 -7.07
C GLY A 354 19.53 -14.75 -5.76
N LYS A 355 20.11 -15.26 -4.65
CA LYS A 355 19.43 -15.35 -3.34
C LYS A 355 19.46 -14.02 -2.60
N THR A 356 18.33 -13.67 -2.01
CA THR A 356 18.18 -12.52 -1.10
C THR A 356 18.76 -12.81 0.28
N ASP A 357 19.03 -11.74 1.04
CA ASP A 357 19.29 -11.85 2.48
C ASP A 357 18.00 -12.16 3.27
N LYS A 358 18.07 -12.03 4.60
CA LYS A 358 16.91 -12.26 5.50
C LYS A 358 15.72 -11.33 5.25
N TRP A 359 15.93 -10.19 4.58
CA TRP A 359 14.89 -9.20 4.33
C TRP A 359 14.03 -9.57 3.13
N GLY A 360 14.57 -10.35 2.18
CA GLY A 360 13.79 -10.82 1.04
C GLY A 360 13.38 -9.68 0.11
N VAL A 361 14.29 -8.75 -0.18
CA VAL A 361 14.01 -7.60 -1.04
C VAL A 361 14.86 -7.65 -2.31
N VAL A 362 14.24 -7.39 -3.45
CA VAL A 362 14.88 -7.30 -4.78
C VAL A 362 14.41 -6.04 -5.48
N TRP A 363 14.98 -5.74 -6.65
CA TRP A 363 14.49 -4.67 -7.51
C TRP A 363 14.27 -5.10 -8.95
N ALA A 364 13.32 -4.47 -9.61
CA ALA A 364 13.04 -4.60 -11.03
C ALA A 364 12.82 -3.20 -11.63
N LYS A 365 13.05 -3.05 -12.93
CA LYS A 365 12.84 -1.79 -13.65
C LYS A 365 11.35 -1.51 -13.87
N ASP A 366 10.61 -2.54 -14.23
CA ASP A 366 9.21 -2.47 -14.59
C ASP A 366 8.52 -3.83 -14.46
N PHE A 367 7.23 -3.89 -14.83
CA PHE A 367 6.43 -5.10 -14.68
C PHE A 367 6.74 -6.17 -15.75
N GLU A 368 7.42 -5.82 -16.85
CA GLU A 368 7.88 -6.83 -17.81
C GLU A 368 8.91 -7.73 -17.15
N GLN A 369 9.92 -7.15 -16.49
CA GLN A 369 10.94 -7.92 -15.77
C GLN A 369 10.35 -8.72 -14.60
N ILE A 370 9.37 -8.15 -13.88
CA ILE A 370 8.68 -8.89 -12.80
C ILE A 370 7.95 -10.10 -13.38
N LYS A 371 7.28 -9.94 -14.53
CA LYS A 371 6.57 -11.03 -15.22
C LYS A 371 7.55 -12.11 -15.72
N GLU A 372 8.64 -11.73 -16.40
CA GLU A 372 9.65 -12.68 -16.89
C GLU A 372 10.31 -13.45 -15.74
N TRP A 373 10.57 -12.76 -14.63
CA TRP A 373 11.07 -13.38 -13.41
C TRP A 373 10.04 -14.36 -12.82
N ALA A 374 8.79 -13.93 -12.70
CA ALA A 374 7.68 -14.77 -12.26
C ALA A 374 7.54 -16.03 -13.13
N GLU A 375 7.60 -15.91 -14.45
CA GLU A 375 7.56 -17.03 -15.39
C GLU A 375 8.73 -18.03 -15.17
N THR A 376 9.90 -17.52 -14.78
CA THR A 376 11.10 -18.34 -14.58
C THR A 376 11.10 -19.04 -13.23
N GLU A 377 10.74 -18.34 -12.16
CA GLU A 377 10.71 -18.89 -10.80
C GLU A 377 9.48 -19.75 -10.56
N PHE A 378 8.34 -19.42 -11.18
CA PHE A 378 7.07 -20.10 -10.98
C PHE A 378 6.78 -21.20 -12.00
N ARG A 379 7.79 -21.69 -12.74
CA ARG A 379 7.64 -22.71 -13.80
C ARG A 379 6.57 -23.75 -13.46
N LEU A 380 5.39 -23.54 -14.06
CA LEU A 380 4.28 -24.49 -14.22
C LEU A 380 4.58 -25.41 -15.41
#